data_AF-A0AAN8FQY6-F1
#
_entry.id   AF-A0AAN8FQY6-F1
#
_cell.length_a   1.000
_cell.length_b   1.000
_cell.length_c   1.000
_cell.angle_alpha   90.00
_cell.angle_beta   90.00
_cell.angle_gamma   90.00
#
_symmetry.space_group_name_H-M   'P 1'
#
loop_
_entity.id
_entity.type
_entity.pdbx_description
1 polymer ?
#
loop_
_entity_poly.entity_id
_entity_poly.type
_entity_poly.pdbx_seq_one_letter_code
_entity_poly.pdbx_strand_id
1 'polypeptide(L)'
;MESSIKCPICLDILVEATVLRCGHSFCQLCLDGAVNIDDRCPECRRHTEGILISNLRLNECIYHIIKENSKHLEDFSRRKARNAALMKLRKEARAVLFSILYKNKRPLTQREIEDDWMATRQLPSFPDNLRAEVHQMIHSDTCVFQIIRHNDEHRVMLKNFGCGIEE
;
A
#
# COMPACT_ATOMS: atom_id res chain seq x y z
N MET A 1 -4.76 -27.83 8.45
CA MET A 1 -3.64 -27.11 9.09
C MET A 1 -3.05 -26.04 8.16
N GLU A 2 -2.97 -26.26 6.84
CA GLU A 2 -2.43 -25.27 5.87
C GLU A 2 -3.26 -23.99 5.67
N SER A 3 -4.56 -23.98 6.00
CA SER A 3 -5.42 -22.80 5.80
C SER A 3 -5.09 -21.65 6.76
N SER A 4 -4.54 -21.95 7.94
CA SER A 4 -4.34 -20.97 9.02
C SER A 4 -3.16 -20.00 8.79
N ILE A 5 -2.33 -20.26 7.77
CA ILE A 5 -1.18 -19.42 7.40
C ILE A 5 -1.31 -18.81 6.00
N LYS A 6 -2.47 -18.98 5.34
CA LYS A 6 -2.74 -18.38 4.04
C LYS A 6 -3.35 -17.00 4.23
N CYS A 7 -2.90 -16.07 3.40
CA CYS A 7 -3.47 -14.74 3.30
C CYS A 7 -4.87 -14.83 2.66
N PRO A 8 -5.92 -14.28 3.30
CA PRO A 8 -7.27 -14.27 2.74
C PRO A 8 -7.42 -13.48 1.42
N ILE A 9 -6.48 -12.57 1.13
CA ILE A 9 -6.52 -11.73 -0.08
C ILE A 9 -5.88 -12.44 -1.28
N CYS A 10 -4.64 -12.94 -1.12
CA CYS A 10 -3.92 -13.59 -2.22
C CYS A 10 -4.02 -15.12 -2.22
N LEU A 11 -4.70 -15.70 -1.22
CA LEU A 11 -4.97 -17.13 -1.03
C LEU A 11 -3.72 -18.02 -0.92
N ASP A 12 -2.59 -17.40 -0.59
CA ASP A 12 -1.27 -18.02 -0.55
C ASP A 12 -0.58 -17.66 0.77
N ILE A 13 0.51 -18.35 1.12
CA ILE A 13 1.21 -18.24 2.41
C ILE A 13 1.51 -16.77 2.72
N LEU A 14 1.22 -16.37 3.96
CA LEU A 14 1.41 -15.01 4.48
C LEU A 14 2.89 -14.60 4.38
N VAL A 15 3.16 -13.53 3.64
CA VAL A 15 4.48 -12.89 3.54
C VAL A 15 4.48 -11.61 4.35
N GLU A 16 5.40 -11.49 5.30
CA GLU A 16 5.43 -10.39 6.28
C GLU A 16 4.05 -10.21 6.92
N ALA A 17 3.62 -11.23 7.67
CA ALA A 17 2.31 -11.31 8.28
C ALA A 17 2.04 -10.05 9.10
N THR A 18 0.94 -9.36 8.78
CA THR A 18 0.51 -8.13 9.42
C THR A 18 -0.91 -8.33 9.94
N VAL A 19 -1.11 -8.04 11.22
CA VAL A 19 -2.36 -8.23 11.95
C VAL A 19 -3.05 -6.90 12.21
N LEU A 20 -4.38 -6.90 12.09
CA LEU A 20 -5.25 -5.80 12.48
C LEU A 20 -5.73 -5.98 13.93
N ARG A 21 -6.23 -4.92 14.58
CA ARG A 21 -6.82 -5.03 15.94
C ARG A 21 -7.94 -6.06 16.08
N CYS A 22 -8.65 -6.36 14.99
CA CYS A 22 -9.67 -7.40 14.99
C CYS A 22 -9.11 -8.84 15.03
N GLY A 23 -7.79 -9.03 14.96
CA GLY A 23 -7.10 -10.33 15.02
C GLY A 23 -6.80 -10.97 13.66
N HIS A 24 -7.43 -10.51 12.59
CA HIS A 24 -7.21 -11.02 11.23
C HIS A 24 -5.84 -10.62 10.68
N SER A 25 -5.19 -11.55 9.96
CA SER A 25 -3.81 -11.44 9.49
C SER A 25 -3.70 -11.59 7.97
N PHE A 26 -2.87 -10.77 7.36
CA PHE A 26 -2.71 -10.67 5.91
C PHE A 26 -1.23 -10.50 5.54
N CYS A 27 -0.86 -10.67 4.26
CA CYS A 27 0.44 -10.22 3.79
C CYS A 27 0.52 -8.70 3.95
N GLN A 28 1.66 -8.15 4.38
CA GLN A 28 1.83 -6.70 4.53
C GLN A 28 1.44 -5.94 3.25
N LEU A 29 1.91 -6.40 2.09
CA LEU A 29 1.61 -5.78 0.78
C LEU A 29 0.12 -5.84 0.42
N CYS A 30 -0.54 -6.97 0.69
CA CYS A 30 -1.97 -7.12 0.40
C CYS A 30 -2.79 -6.21 1.30
N LEU A 31 -2.44 -6.14 2.58
CA LEU A 31 -3.14 -5.31 3.54
C LEU A 31 -2.95 -3.82 3.26
N ASP A 32 -1.72 -3.38 3.00
CA ASP A 32 -1.41 -2.00 2.57
C ASP A 32 -2.26 -1.58 1.36
N GLY A 33 -2.38 -2.45 0.35
CA GLY A 33 -3.24 -2.17 -0.80
C GLY A 33 -4.74 -2.08 -0.45
N ALA A 34 -5.23 -2.98 0.41
CA ALA A 34 -6.63 -3.02 0.78
C ALA A 34 -7.06 -1.83 1.65
N VAL A 35 -6.27 -1.49 2.68
CA VAL A 35 -6.62 -0.42 3.63
C VAL A 35 -6.43 0.99 3.06
N ASN A 36 -5.67 1.13 1.97
CA ASN A 36 -5.58 2.39 1.23
C ASN A 36 -6.85 2.65 0.39
N ILE A 37 -7.61 1.61 0.06
CA ILE A 37 -8.90 1.72 -0.64
C ILE A 37 -10.04 1.91 0.36
N ASP A 38 -10.06 1.10 1.42
CA ASP A 38 -11.14 1.06 2.42
C ASP A 38 -10.53 0.72 3.79
N ASP A 39 -10.69 1.61 4.77
CA ASP A 39 -10.05 1.52 6.09
C ASP A 39 -10.63 0.42 7.01
N ARG A 40 -11.32 -0.56 6.44
CA ARG A 40 -11.96 -1.70 7.11
C ARG A 40 -11.24 -3.01 6.83
N CYS A 41 -11.31 -3.93 7.78
CA CYS A 41 -10.76 -5.27 7.63
C CYS A 41 -11.40 -5.99 6.42
N PRO A 42 -10.59 -6.56 5.49
CA PRO A 42 -11.11 -7.29 4.34
C PRO A 42 -11.95 -8.53 4.69
N GLU A 43 -11.76 -9.11 5.88
CA GLU A 43 -12.49 -10.30 6.34
C GLU A 43 -13.75 -9.94 7.13
N CYS A 44 -13.61 -9.17 8.22
CA CYS A 44 -14.72 -8.92 9.15
C CYS A 44 -15.32 -7.53 9.08
N ARG A 45 -14.82 -6.67 8.17
CA ARG A 45 -15.29 -5.30 7.91
C ARG A 45 -15.23 -4.32 9.10
N ARG A 46 -14.61 -4.69 10.23
CA ARG A 46 -14.35 -3.76 11.34
C ARG A 46 -13.32 -2.71 10.93
N HIS A 47 -13.50 -1.47 11.38
CA HIS A 47 -12.53 -0.39 11.15
C HIS A 47 -11.14 -0.77 11.68
N THR A 48 -10.13 -0.46 10.89
CA THR A 48 -8.72 -0.70 11.22
C THR A 48 -8.12 0.41 12.08
N GLU A 49 -8.77 1.58 12.14
CA GLU A 49 -8.23 2.85 12.68
C GLU A 49 -6.78 3.12 12.20
N GLY A 50 -6.42 2.65 11.00
CA GLY A 50 -5.07 2.80 10.44
C GLY A 50 -3.95 2.05 11.16
N ILE A 51 -4.26 1.16 12.12
CA ILE A 51 -3.23 0.44 12.87
C ILE A 51 -2.93 -0.92 12.22
N LEU A 52 -1.72 -1.03 11.69
CA LEU A 52 -1.16 -2.25 11.09
C LEU A 52 0.00 -2.73 11.95
N ILE A 53 -0.06 -3.98 12.44
CA ILE A 53 0.94 -4.50 13.38
C ILE A 53 1.65 -5.69 12.74
N SER A 54 2.98 -5.63 12.59
CA SER A 54 3.76 -6.77 12.11
C SER A 54 3.74 -7.92 13.13
N ASN A 55 3.39 -9.13 12.70
CA ASN A 55 3.38 -10.32 13.53
C ASN A 55 4.67 -11.13 13.33
N LEU A 56 5.73 -10.70 14.01
CA LEU A 56 7.05 -11.32 13.92
C LEU A 56 7.02 -12.80 14.32
N ARG A 57 6.24 -13.16 15.35
CA ARG A 57 6.16 -14.55 15.81
C ARG A 57 5.50 -15.45 14.77
N LEU A 58 4.44 -14.98 14.13
CA LEU A 58 3.79 -15.72 13.06
C LEU A 58 4.71 -15.88 11.84
N ASN A 59 5.51 -14.87 11.50
CA ASN A 59 6.52 -14.99 10.45
C ASN A 59 7.52 -16.14 10.73
N GLU A 60 8.03 -16.23 11.96
CA GLU A 60 8.93 -17.32 12.36
C GLU A 60 8.24 -18.69 12.28
N CYS A 61 7.00 -18.79 12.76
CA CYS A 61 6.22 -20.02 12.67
C CYS A 61 6.00 -20.44 11.21
N ILE A 62 5.65 -19.50 10.32
CA ILE A 62 5.48 -19.76 8.89
C ILE A 62 6.76 -20.31 8.29
N TYR A 63 7.91 -19.66 8.55
CA TYR A 63 9.20 -20.12 8.05
C TYR A 63 9.48 -21.56 8.48
N HIS A 64 9.27 -21.88 9.76
CA HIS A 64 9.49 -23.24 10.26
C HIS A 64 8.52 -24.28 9.71
N ILE A 65 7.28 -23.90 9.38
CA ILE A 65 6.31 -24.80 8.75
C ILE A 65 6.72 -25.13 7.31
N ILE A 66 7.25 -24.16 6.56
CA ILE A 66 7.50 -24.33 5.13
C ILE A 66 8.94 -24.76 4.80
N LYS A 67 9.90 -24.61 5.72
CA LYS A 67 11.34 -24.83 5.46
C LYS A 67 11.67 -26.24 4.96
N GLU A 68 10.89 -27.25 5.34
CA GLU A 68 11.14 -28.65 4.96
C GLU A 68 10.68 -28.97 3.53
N ASN A 69 9.85 -28.10 2.95
CA ASN A 69 9.36 -28.25 1.59
C ASN A 69 10.07 -27.25 0.66
N SER A 70 11.07 -27.74 -0.08
CA SER A 70 11.94 -26.92 -0.93
C SER A 70 11.17 -26.05 -1.93
N LYS A 71 10.14 -26.60 -2.58
CA LYS A 71 9.31 -25.86 -3.55
C LYS A 71 8.54 -24.71 -2.89
N HIS A 72 7.95 -24.95 -1.72
CA HIS A 72 7.24 -23.91 -0.98
C HIS A 72 8.20 -22.84 -0.47
N LEU A 73 9.38 -23.22 0.01
CA LEU A 73 10.39 -22.27 0.49
C LEU A 73 10.92 -21.37 -0.63
N GLU A 74 11.15 -21.91 -1.83
CA GLU A 74 11.60 -21.13 -2.99
C GLU A 74 10.54 -20.14 -3.45
N ASP A 75 9.28 -20.58 -3.62
CA ASP A 75 8.18 -19.70 -3.99
C ASP A 75 7.93 -18.60 -2.95
N PHE A 76 7.94 -18.96 -1.67
CA PHE A 76 7.82 -18.02 -0.57
C PHE A 76 8.93 -16.97 -0.60
N SER A 77 10.18 -17.38 -0.81
CA SER A 77 11.34 -16.48 -0.86
C SER A 77 11.24 -15.50 -2.02
N ARG A 78 10.84 -15.99 -3.21
CA ARG A 78 10.58 -15.15 -4.39
C ARG A 78 9.45 -14.15 -4.13
N ARG A 79 8.33 -14.61 -3.56
CA ARG A 79 7.19 -13.74 -3.20
C ARG A 79 7.60 -12.70 -2.16
N LYS A 80 8.43 -13.06 -1.16
CA LYS A 80 8.98 -12.14 -0.16
C LYS A 80 9.84 -11.04 -0.79
N ALA A 81 10.77 -11.39 -1.67
CA ALA A 81 11.61 -10.42 -2.38
C ALA A 81 10.77 -9.47 -3.25
N ARG A 82 9.84 -10.02 -4.05
CA ARG A 82 8.92 -9.23 -4.87
C ARG A 82 8.07 -8.28 -4.03
N ASN A 83 7.49 -8.77 -2.93
CA ASN A 83 6.64 -7.96 -2.08
C ASN A 83 7.43 -6.83 -1.41
N ALA A 84 8.66 -7.08 -0.99
CA ALA A 84 9.55 -6.06 -0.43
C ALA A 84 9.88 -4.96 -1.46
N ALA A 85 10.18 -5.35 -2.70
CA ALA A 85 10.44 -4.40 -3.78
C ALA A 85 9.21 -3.52 -4.10
N LEU A 86 8.02 -4.12 -4.19
CA LEU A 86 6.77 -3.37 -4.40
C LEU A 86 6.44 -2.45 -3.22
N MET A 87 6.63 -2.92 -1.98
CA MET A 87 6.41 -2.11 -0.79
C MET A 87 7.36 -0.91 -0.74
N LYS A 88 8.62 -1.07 -1.18
CA LYS A 88 9.57 0.03 -1.30
C LYS A 88 9.09 1.06 -2.32
N LEU A 89 8.68 0.60 -3.51
CA LEU A 89 8.16 1.46 -4.57
C LEU A 89 6.92 2.24 -4.11
N ARG A 90 5.99 1.59 -3.39
CA ARG A 90 4.83 2.24 -2.79
C ARG A 90 5.18 3.33 -1.79
N LYS A 91 6.19 3.10 -0.95
CA LYS A 91 6.64 4.12 0.01
C LYS A 91 7.25 5.32 -0.72
N GLU A 92 8.02 5.08 -1.76
CA GLU A 92 8.59 6.14 -2.62
C GLU A 92 7.48 6.93 -3.34
N ALA A 93 6.52 6.25 -3.96
CA ALA A 93 5.37 6.87 -4.64
C ALA A 93 4.54 7.74 -3.68
N ARG A 94 4.23 7.21 -2.49
CA ARG A 94 3.56 7.98 -1.42
C ARG A 94 4.38 9.21 -1.03
N ALA A 95 5.69 9.07 -0.81
CA ALA A 95 6.52 10.20 -0.43
C ALA A 95 6.53 11.31 -1.51
N VAL A 96 6.59 10.92 -2.79
CA VAL A 96 6.46 11.85 -3.92
C VAL A 96 5.12 12.58 -3.86
N LEU A 97 4.02 11.82 -3.84
CA LEU A 97 2.66 12.38 -3.80
C LEU A 97 2.47 13.32 -2.62
N PHE A 98 2.79 12.87 -1.39
CA PHE A 98 2.71 13.71 -0.20
C PHE A 98 3.51 15.00 -0.34
N SER A 99 4.76 14.92 -0.79
CA SER A 99 5.63 16.10 -0.89
C SER A 99 5.14 17.15 -1.89
N ILE A 100 4.55 16.70 -3.00
CA ILE A 100 4.08 17.58 -4.08
C ILE A 100 2.70 18.15 -3.76
N LEU A 101 1.78 17.29 -3.32
CA LEU A 101 0.40 17.69 -3.01
C LEU A 101 0.35 18.62 -1.80
N TYR A 102 1.19 18.40 -0.79
CA TYR A 102 1.31 19.27 0.37
C TYR A 102 1.73 20.70 -0.01
N LYS A 103 2.64 20.85 -0.99
CA LYS A 103 3.11 22.16 -1.47
C LYS A 103 2.06 22.90 -2.29
N ASN A 104 1.36 22.19 -3.17
CA ASN A 104 0.46 22.82 -4.15
C ASN A 104 -0.91 23.19 -3.60
N LYS A 105 -1.37 22.55 -2.50
CA LYS A 105 -2.66 22.82 -1.83
C LYS A 105 -3.90 22.87 -2.76
N ARG A 106 -3.79 22.28 -3.95
CA ARG A 106 -4.84 22.19 -4.98
C ARG A 106 -4.80 20.80 -5.62
N PRO A 107 -5.89 20.35 -6.25
CA PRO A 107 -5.89 19.12 -7.04
C PRO A 107 -4.90 19.20 -8.21
N LEU A 108 -4.06 18.18 -8.33
CA LEU A 108 -3.09 18.05 -9.42
C LEU A 108 -3.40 16.82 -10.28
N THR A 109 -3.18 16.98 -11.57
CA THR A 109 -3.13 15.89 -12.54
C THR A 109 -1.84 15.09 -12.39
N GLN A 110 -1.80 13.87 -12.93
CA GLN A 110 -0.57 13.09 -12.96
C GLN A 110 0.57 13.83 -13.66
N ARG A 111 0.27 14.52 -14.77
CA ARG A 111 1.28 15.28 -15.53
C ARG A 111 1.89 16.39 -14.69
N GLU A 112 1.06 17.17 -13.98
CA GLU A 112 1.55 18.21 -13.07
C GLU A 112 2.42 17.63 -11.94
N ILE A 113 2.09 16.45 -11.43
CA ILE A 113 2.90 15.75 -10.41
C ILE A 113 4.27 15.34 -10.97
N GLU A 114 4.31 14.81 -12.19
CA GLU A 114 5.57 14.44 -12.84
C GLU A 114 6.43 15.68 -13.12
N ASP A 115 5.82 16.75 -13.65
CA ASP A 115 6.50 18.01 -13.96
C ASP A 115 7.11 18.65 -12.68
N ASP A 116 6.35 18.70 -11.58
CA ASP A 116 6.83 19.23 -10.29
C ASP A 116 7.97 18.38 -9.69
N TRP A 117 7.89 17.05 -9.81
CA TRP A 117 8.94 16.16 -9.35
C TRP A 117 10.25 16.39 -10.13
N MET A 118 10.16 16.49 -11.46
CA MET A 118 11.32 16.74 -12.33
C MET A 118 11.97 18.09 -12.02
N ALA A 119 11.15 19.15 -11.84
CA ALA A 119 11.62 20.46 -11.45
C ALA A 119 12.33 20.44 -10.08
N THR A 120 11.78 19.72 -9.10
CA THR A 120 12.36 19.64 -7.74
C THR A 120 13.70 18.89 -7.73
N ARG A 121 13.85 17.85 -8.56
CA ARG A 121 15.02 16.96 -8.54
C ARG A 121 16.06 17.27 -9.62
N GLN A 122 15.76 18.19 -10.53
CA GLN A 122 16.60 18.51 -11.70
C GLN A 122 16.86 17.26 -12.55
N LEU A 123 15.82 16.44 -12.77
CA LEU A 123 15.92 15.18 -13.49
C LEU A 123 15.32 15.27 -14.90
N PRO A 124 15.86 14.50 -15.87
CA PRO A 124 15.40 14.55 -17.26
C PRO A 124 14.11 13.77 -17.52
N SER A 125 13.77 12.80 -16.66
CA SER A 125 12.54 12.00 -16.80
C SER A 125 12.11 11.36 -15.49
N PHE A 126 10.80 11.13 -15.36
CA PHE A 126 10.20 10.39 -14.24
C PHE A 126 10.35 8.87 -14.46
N PRO A 127 10.91 8.10 -13.51
CA PRO A 127 11.11 6.66 -13.65
C PRO A 127 9.80 5.88 -13.89
N ASP A 128 9.76 5.02 -14.91
CA ASP A 128 8.51 4.36 -15.35
C ASP A 128 7.85 3.49 -14.28
N ASN A 129 8.62 2.75 -13.50
CA ASN A 129 8.09 1.92 -12.41
C ASN A 129 7.41 2.78 -11.34
N LEU A 130 8.05 3.90 -10.96
CA LEU A 130 7.51 4.83 -10.00
C LEU A 130 6.29 5.56 -10.58
N ARG A 131 6.31 5.89 -11.89
CA ARG A 131 5.17 6.49 -12.60
C ARG A 131 3.96 5.57 -12.51
N ALA A 132 4.13 4.29 -12.80
CA ALA A 132 3.06 3.31 -12.75
C ALA A 132 2.44 3.20 -11.34
N GLU A 133 3.28 3.19 -10.29
CA GLU A 133 2.80 3.12 -8.91
C GLU A 133 2.09 4.43 -8.48
N VAL A 134 2.64 5.59 -8.83
CA VAL A 134 1.99 6.89 -8.61
C VAL A 134 0.66 6.96 -9.32
N HIS A 135 0.60 6.56 -10.60
CA HIS A 135 -0.64 6.47 -11.35
C HIS A 135 -1.65 5.56 -10.63
N GLN A 136 -1.24 4.36 -10.19
CA GLN A 136 -2.12 3.47 -9.45
C GLN A 136 -2.70 4.14 -8.20
N MET A 137 -1.86 4.81 -7.39
CA MET A 137 -2.32 5.51 -6.18
C MET A 137 -3.32 6.63 -6.47
N ILE A 138 -3.10 7.42 -7.52
CA ILE A 138 -4.01 8.49 -7.96
C ILE A 138 -5.42 7.96 -8.28
N HIS A 139 -5.55 6.69 -8.64
CA HIS A 139 -6.82 6.09 -9.04
C HIS A 139 -7.49 5.26 -7.94
N SER A 140 -6.72 4.68 -7.01
CA SER A 140 -7.24 3.71 -6.02
C SER A 140 -7.05 4.10 -4.56
N ASP A 141 -6.10 4.97 -4.21
CA ASP A 141 -5.81 5.31 -2.81
C ASP A 141 -6.73 6.41 -2.31
N THR A 142 -7.92 6.01 -1.84
CA THR A 142 -8.96 6.93 -1.39
C THR A 142 -8.90 7.22 0.10
N CYS A 143 -8.15 6.46 0.90
CA CYS A 143 -8.05 6.72 2.33
C CYS A 143 -7.13 7.91 2.63
N VAL A 144 -6.05 8.07 1.87
CA VAL A 144 -5.10 9.17 2.06
C VAL A 144 -5.43 10.37 1.18
N PHE A 145 -5.90 10.12 -0.04
CA PHE A 145 -6.07 11.16 -1.04
C PHE A 145 -7.54 11.39 -1.40
N GLN A 146 -7.85 12.64 -1.75
CA GLN A 146 -9.10 13.00 -2.39
C GLN A 146 -8.88 12.94 -3.90
N ILE A 147 -9.63 12.05 -4.56
CA ILE A 147 -9.56 11.84 -6.01
C ILE A 147 -10.78 12.49 -6.65
N ILE A 148 -10.53 13.43 -7.57
CA ILE A 148 -11.53 14.21 -8.30
C ILE A 148 -11.48 13.77 -9.76
N ARG A 149 -12.63 13.41 -10.32
CA ARG A 149 -12.78 12.97 -11.71
C ARG A 149 -13.48 14.04 -12.53
N HIS A 150 -12.86 14.49 -13.62
CA HIS A 150 -13.45 15.48 -14.52
C HIS A 150 -13.02 15.21 -15.97
N ASN A 151 -13.98 14.95 -16.86
CA ASN A 151 -13.75 14.68 -18.30
C ASN A 151 -12.60 13.68 -18.56
N ASP A 152 -12.69 12.49 -17.95
CA ASP A 152 -11.69 11.40 -18.02
C ASP A 152 -10.30 11.69 -17.42
N GLU A 153 -10.09 12.88 -16.86
CA GLU A 153 -8.86 13.24 -16.14
C GLU A 153 -9.05 13.04 -14.63
N HIS A 154 -8.10 12.32 -14.00
CA HIS A 154 -8.04 12.16 -12.55
C HIS A 154 -7.13 13.24 -11.96
N ARG A 155 -7.66 13.94 -10.96
CA ARG A 155 -6.91 14.89 -10.14
C ARG A 155 -6.87 14.40 -8.71
N VAL A 156 -5.73 14.57 -8.05
CA VAL A 156 -5.52 14.13 -6.69
C VAL A 156 -5.10 15.30 -5.81
N MET A 157 -5.57 15.33 -4.57
CA MET A 157 -5.05 16.18 -3.51
C MET A 157 -5.02 15.41 -2.18
N LEU A 158 -4.31 15.93 -1.19
CA LEU A 158 -4.40 15.39 0.16
C LEU A 158 -5.82 15.59 0.68
N LYS A 159 -6.40 14.57 1.32
CA LYS A 159 -7.61 14.80 2.11
C LYS A 159 -7.30 15.82 3.20
N ASN A 160 -8.21 16.77 3.39
CA ASN A 160 -8.21 17.53 4.62
C ASN A 160 -8.55 16.56 5.74
N PHE A 161 -7.53 16.11 6.50
CA PHE A 161 -7.74 15.56 7.82
C PHE A 161 -8.14 16.73 8.71
N GLY A 162 -9.36 17.25 8.50
CA GLY A 162 -10.00 18.11 9.47
C GLY A 162 -10.01 17.34 10.77
N CYS A 163 -9.31 17.87 11.78
CA CYS A 163 -9.48 17.42 13.14
C CYS A 163 -10.99 17.49 13.42
N GLY A 164 -11.63 16.33 13.50
CA GLY A 164 -12.99 16.21 14.01
C GLY A 164 -12.96 16.56 15.48
N ILE A 165 -12.91 17.85 15.78
CA ILE A 165 -13.54 18.40 16.97
C ILE A 165 -14.84 18.96 16.41
N GLU A 166 -15.86 18.11 16.38
CA GLU A 166 -17.24 18.57 16.32
C GLU A 166 -17.46 19.37 17.62
N GLU A 167 -17.75 20.66 17.49
CA GLU A 167 -18.40 21.47 18.53
C GLU A 167 -19.91 21.22 18.52
#